data_AF-A0A969U9H1-F1
#
_entry.id   AF-A0A969U9H1-F1
#
_cell.length_a   1.000
_cell.length_b   1.000
_cell.length_c   1.000
_cell.angle_alpha   90.00
_cell.angle_beta   90.00
_cell.angle_gamma   90.00
#
_symmetry.space_group_name_H-M   'P 1'
#
loop_
_entity.id
_entity.type
_entity.pdbx_description
1 polymer ?
#
loop_
_entity_poly.entity_id
_entity_poly.type
_entity_poly.pdbx_seq_one_letter_code
_entity_poly.pdbx_strand_id
1 'polypeptide(L)'
;MRGWFIPDDTVDRHEQQRQRTALRDDDAQQAKRRSQQAAKLPAGVNRVDRPSPPKPVHQARDGTILWDGLTPPIVSEAKQRETLTKLRPRYELGKGRMLYPTETAQGKIEYLPLWEDAQYSERIRGLYAAFVPPDSLPDFLANAETQDQIARQNFESDRGNVQAYAQEDISRLLEQAPRLVLRSAQLVSESARQIPELQQQFSHLAAGSHRKPQP
;
A
#
# COMPACT_ATOMS: atom_id res chain seq x y z
N MET A 1 -17.11 -44.43 -15.63
CA MET A 1 -15.98 -44.19 -14.71
C MET A 1 -15.95 -42.70 -14.39
N ARG A 2 -16.36 -42.27 -13.18
CA ARG A 2 -16.28 -40.86 -12.77
C ARG A 2 -14.91 -40.63 -12.13
N GLY A 3 -14.06 -39.85 -12.77
CA GLY A 3 -12.78 -39.42 -12.21
C GLY A 3 -13.00 -38.55 -10.97
N TRP A 4 -12.16 -38.75 -9.96
CA TRP A 4 -12.19 -37.93 -8.74
C TRP A 4 -11.67 -36.54 -9.08
N PHE A 5 -12.56 -35.54 -9.01
CA PHE A 5 -12.20 -34.14 -9.13
C PHE A 5 -11.62 -33.68 -7.79
N ILE A 6 -10.33 -33.32 -7.78
CA ILE A 6 -9.68 -32.72 -6.61
C ILE A 6 -9.88 -31.20 -6.72
N PRO A 7 -10.53 -30.55 -5.74
CA PRO A 7 -10.66 -29.10 -5.71
C PRO A 7 -9.30 -28.38 -5.72
N ASP A 8 -9.18 -27.27 -6.46
CA ASP A 8 -7.93 -26.52 -6.66
C ASP A 8 -7.32 -26.02 -5.34
N ASP A 9 -8.15 -25.66 -4.36
CA ASP A 9 -7.72 -25.22 -3.02
C ASP A 9 -7.01 -26.33 -2.22
N THR A 10 -7.27 -27.59 -2.59
CA THR A 10 -6.63 -28.77 -2.01
C THR A 10 -5.27 -29.02 -2.66
N VAL A 11 -5.15 -28.80 -3.98
CA VAL A 11 -3.89 -28.88 -4.72
C VAL A 11 -2.94 -27.76 -4.26
N ASP A 12 -3.45 -26.53 -4.11
CA ASP A 12 -2.68 -25.36 -3.67
C ASP A 12 -2.08 -25.52 -2.26
N ARG A 13 -2.87 -26.06 -1.32
CA ARG A 13 -2.37 -26.39 0.03
C ARG A 13 -1.27 -27.44 -0.02
N HIS A 14 -1.41 -28.44 -0.89
CA HIS A 14 -0.45 -29.53 -1.02
C HIS A 14 0.85 -29.07 -1.72
N GLU A 15 0.75 -28.18 -2.71
CA GLU A 15 1.87 -27.47 -3.36
C GLU A 15 2.65 -26.59 -2.36
N GLN A 16 1.96 -25.75 -1.57
CA GLN A 16 2.60 -24.92 -0.54
C GLN A 16 3.34 -25.77 0.50
N GLN A 17 2.75 -26.91 0.90
CA GLN A 17 3.38 -27.81 1.86
C GLN A 17 4.62 -28.49 1.27
N ARG A 18 4.58 -28.92 -0.01
CA ARG A 18 5.75 -29.44 -0.73
C ARG A 18 6.88 -28.41 -0.85
N GLN A 19 6.56 -27.16 -1.21
CA GLN A 19 7.55 -26.09 -1.30
C GLN A 19 8.21 -25.79 0.06
N ARG A 20 7.46 -25.88 1.17
CA ARG A 20 8.02 -25.73 2.53
C ARG A 20 8.94 -26.88 2.94
N THR A 21 8.69 -28.09 2.43
CA THR A 21 9.50 -29.28 2.79
C THR A 21 10.66 -29.56 1.84
N ALA A 22 10.59 -29.11 0.58
CA ALA A 22 11.61 -29.36 -0.44
C ALA A 22 12.89 -28.49 -0.31
N LEU A 23 12.89 -27.48 0.58
CA LEU A 23 14.05 -26.63 0.88
C LEU A 23 14.93 -27.16 2.04
N ARG A 24 14.74 -28.41 2.48
CA ARG A 24 15.60 -29.04 3.48
C ARG A 24 16.79 -29.73 2.81
N ASP A 25 17.88 -28.97 2.67
CA ASP A 25 19.23 -29.35 3.14
C ASP A 25 20.28 -28.31 2.73
N ASP A 26 20.12 -27.68 1.56
CA ASP A 26 21.01 -26.61 1.10
C ASP A 26 20.80 -25.28 1.84
N ASP A 27 19.55 -24.93 2.16
CA ASP A 27 19.24 -23.70 2.92
C ASP A 27 19.79 -23.75 4.34
N ALA A 28 19.87 -24.92 4.96
CA ALA A 28 20.43 -25.03 6.30
C ALA A 28 21.95 -24.76 6.31
N GLN A 29 22.66 -25.21 5.28
CA GLN A 29 24.08 -24.90 5.10
C GLN A 29 24.29 -23.46 4.67
N GLN A 30 23.45 -22.93 3.79
CA GLN A 30 23.51 -21.54 3.33
C GLN A 30 23.17 -20.57 4.47
N ALA A 31 22.19 -20.90 5.31
CA ALA A 31 21.85 -20.17 6.53
C ALA A 31 23.00 -20.21 7.55
N LYS A 32 23.65 -21.37 7.76
CA LYS A 32 24.85 -21.47 8.61
C LYS A 32 26.03 -20.65 8.08
N ARG A 33 26.26 -20.63 6.75
CA ARG A 33 27.32 -19.80 6.16
C ARG A 33 26.99 -18.30 6.29
N ARG A 34 25.73 -17.90 6.08
CA ARG A 34 25.27 -16.51 6.30
C ARG A 34 25.39 -16.10 7.77
N SER A 35 25.03 -16.97 8.72
CA SER A 35 25.15 -16.65 10.16
C SER A 35 26.61 -16.54 10.59
N GLN A 36 27.50 -17.38 10.07
CA GLN A 36 28.94 -17.31 10.34
C GLN A 36 29.59 -16.08 9.69
N GLN A 37 29.15 -15.66 8.51
CA GLN A 37 29.61 -14.42 7.88
C GLN A 37 29.11 -13.18 8.63
N ALA A 38 27.84 -13.16 9.07
CA ALA A 38 27.29 -12.07 9.88
C ALA A 38 28.02 -11.91 11.22
N ALA A 39 28.44 -13.02 11.84
CA ALA A 39 29.22 -12.99 13.08
C ALA A 39 30.69 -12.56 12.90
N LYS A 40 31.23 -12.59 11.67
CA LYS A 40 32.61 -12.17 11.34
C LYS A 40 32.71 -10.71 10.89
N LEU A 41 31.60 -10.03 10.68
CA LEU A 41 31.62 -8.59 10.44
C LEU A 41 31.85 -7.87 11.78
N PRO A 42 32.83 -6.95 11.86
CA PRO A 42 33.00 -6.15 13.07
C PRO A 42 31.68 -5.43 13.36
N ALA A 43 31.14 -5.68 14.56
CA ALA A 43 29.97 -5.01 15.10
C ALA A 43 30.30 -3.52 15.26
N GLY A 44 30.18 -2.76 14.19
CA GLY A 44 30.72 -1.40 14.12
C GLY A 44 30.24 -0.63 12.91
N VAL A 45 29.00 -0.87 12.46
CA VAL A 45 28.28 0.20 11.77
C VAL A 45 27.33 0.74 12.83
N ASN A 46 27.59 1.97 13.27
CA ASN A 46 26.64 2.80 14.01
C ASN A 46 25.31 2.80 13.23
N ARG A 47 24.44 1.83 13.50
CA ARG A 47 23.01 2.01 13.27
C ARG A 47 22.64 3.07 14.27
N VAL A 48 22.69 4.33 13.83
CA VAL A 48 21.94 5.39 14.47
C VAL A 48 20.56 4.78 14.67
N ASP A 49 20.18 4.58 15.93
CA ASP A 49 18.85 4.12 16.33
C ASP A 49 17.86 5.17 15.84
N ARG A 50 17.55 5.14 14.54
CA ARG A 50 16.49 5.96 13.98
C ARG A 50 15.22 5.34 14.53
N PRO A 51 14.44 6.09 15.33
CA PRO A 51 13.14 5.61 15.75
C PRO A 51 12.37 5.19 14.50
N SER A 52 11.84 3.96 14.52
CA SER A 52 10.98 3.51 13.42
C SER A 52 9.81 4.48 13.28
N PRO A 53 9.45 4.90 12.06
CA PRO A 53 8.34 5.82 11.88
C PRO A 53 7.08 5.24 12.53
N PRO A 54 6.27 6.08 13.19
CA PRO A 54 5.03 5.63 13.80
C PRO A 54 4.14 4.97 12.74
N LYS A 55 3.51 3.85 13.10
CA LYS A 55 2.54 3.19 12.23
C LYS A 55 1.37 4.15 11.95
N PRO A 56 0.88 4.26 10.71
CA PRO A 56 -0.30 5.05 10.39
C PRO A 56 -1.50 4.68 11.26
N VAL A 57 -2.37 5.65 11.48
CA VAL A 57 -3.66 5.51 12.15
C VAL A 57 -4.75 5.60 11.08
N HIS A 58 -5.61 4.60 10.99
CA HIS A 58 -6.65 4.55 9.95
C HIS A 58 -7.96 5.21 10.36
N GLN A 59 -8.14 5.50 11.64
CA GLN A 59 -9.39 6.06 12.17
C GLN A 59 -9.10 7.00 13.35
N ALA A 60 -9.74 8.16 13.35
CA ALA A 60 -9.75 9.12 14.45
C ALA A 60 -10.79 8.75 15.53
N ARG A 61 -10.72 9.38 16.70
CA ARG A 61 -11.63 9.10 17.84
C ARG A 61 -13.09 9.43 17.59
N ASP A 62 -13.34 10.39 16.71
CA ASP A 62 -14.68 10.76 16.24
C ASP A 62 -15.25 9.76 15.22
N GLY A 63 -14.47 8.75 14.83
CA GLY A 63 -14.83 7.74 13.83
C GLY A 63 -14.39 8.09 12.41
N THR A 64 -13.81 9.27 12.16
CA THR A 64 -13.36 9.69 10.83
C THR A 64 -12.27 8.77 10.31
N ILE A 65 -12.43 8.25 9.09
CA ILE A 65 -11.41 7.42 8.43
C ILE A 65 -10.32 8.32 7.85
N LEU A 66 -9.07 8.06 8.25
CA LEU A 66 -7.91 8.84 7.86
C LEU A 66 -7.16 8.14 6.75
N TRP A 67 -6.77 8.92 5.73
CA TRP A 67 -5.87 8.41 4.72
C TRP A 67 -4.46 8.24 5.31
N ASP A 68 -3.82 7.11 5.03
CA ASP A 68 -2.51 6.77 5.57
C ASP A 68 -1.35 7.46 4.82
N GLY A 69 -1.65 8.08 3.67
CA GLY A 69 -0.66 8.72 2.83
C GLY A 69 0.21 7.77 2.01
N LEU A 70 -0.11 6.47 2.01
CA LEU A 70 0.69 5.42 1.37
C LEU A 70 -0.14 4.56 0.42
N THR A 71 -1.35 4.21 0.84
CA THR A 71 -2.25 3.36 0.08
C THR A 71 -2.91 4.19 -1.03
N PRO A 72 -3.02 3.66 -2.26
CA PRO A 72 -3.76 4.36 -3.32
C PRO A 72 -5.18 4.69 -2.86
N PRO A 73 -5.67 5.91 -3.09
CA PRO A 73 -7.02 6.26 -2.68
C PRO A 73 -8.06 5.44 -3.46
N ILE A 74 -9.21 5.25 -2.83
CA ILE A 74 -10.32 4.51 -3.41
C ILE A 74 -11.23 5.49 -4.17
N VAL A 75 -11.73 5.05 -5.31
CA VAL A 75 -12.69 5.78 -6.14
C VAL A 75 -13.98 4.97 -6.29
N SER A 76 -15.09 5.66 -6.52
CA SER A 76 -16.41 5.07 -6.70
C SER A 76 -16.44 4.15 -7.92
N GLU A 77 -17.27 3.10 -7.88
CA GLU A 77 -17.46 2.21 -9.04
C GLU A 77 -17.87 2.97 -10.30
N ALA A 78 -18.67 4.04 -10.17
CA ALA A 78 -19.10 4.84 -11.30
C ALA A 78 -17.90 5.50 -11.98
N LYS A 79 -16.99 6.09 -11.20
CA LYS A 79 -15.77 6.72 -11.72
C LYS A 79 -14.82 5.69 -12.30
N GLN A 80 -14.67 4.53 -11.64
CA GLN A 80 -13.90 3.42 -12.17
C GLN A 80 -14.40 3.02 -13.55
N ARG A 81 -15.70 2.76 -13.71
CA ARG A 81 -16.31 2.41 -15.00
C ARG A 81 -16.07 3.49 -16.05
N GLU A 82 -16.26 4.76 -15.69
CA GLU A 82 -15.98 5.90 -16.58
C GLU A 82 -14.54 5.87 -17.10
N THR A 83 -13.55 5.62 -16.23
CA THR A 83 -12.14 5.49 -16.62
C THR A 83 -11.89 4.25 -17.47
N LEU A 84 -12.43 3.09 -17.09
CA LEU A 84 -12.16 1.80 -17.74
C LEU A 84 -12.76 1.74 -19.16
N THR A 85 -13.88 2.42 -19.43
CA THR A 85 -14.50 2.45 -20.78
C THR A 85 -13.58 3.03 -21.86
N LYS A 86 -12.61 3.86 -21.46
CA LYS A 86 -11.64 4.51 -22.37
C LYS A 86 -10.41 3.62 -22.64
N LEU A 87 -10.31 2.46 -21.99
CA LEU A 87 -9.17 1.56 -22.04
C LEU A 87 -9.48 0.30 -22.85
N ARG A 88 -8.42 -0.37 -23.32
CA ARG A 88 -8.52 -1.66 -24.02
C ARG A 88 -8.03 -2.78 -23.11
N PRO A 89 -8.92 -3.44 -22.36
CA PRO A 89 -8.51 -4.51 -21.47
C PRO A 89 -8.21 -5.82 -22.22
N ARG A 90 -7.50 -6.73 -21.56
CA ARG A 90 -7.23 -8.09 -22.03
C ARG A 90 -7.86 -9.09 -21.08
N TYR A 91 -8.43 -10.16 -21.62
CA TYR A 91 -8.97 -11.24 -20.80
C TYR A 91 -7.88 -12.29 -20.52
N GLU A 92 -7.66 -12.61 -19.25
CA GLU A 92 -6.75 -13.67 -18.80
C GLU A 92 -7.53 -14.98 -18.62
N LEU A 93 -7.52 -15.84 -19.65
CA LEU A 93 -8.33 -17.06 -19.67
C LEU A 93 -8.05 -17.99 -18.48
N GLY A 94 -6.78 -18.14 -18.08
CA GLY A 94 -6.39 -19.05 -16.99
C GLY A 94 -6.91 -18.65 -15.61
N LYS A 95 -7.26 -17.38 -15.40
CA LYS A 95 -7.76 -16.86 -14.11
C LYS A 95 -9.17 -16.26 -14.20
N GLY A 96 -9.78 -16.25 -15.38
CA GLY A 96 -11.16 -15.82 -15.58
C GLY A 96 -11.41 -14.34 -15.30
N ARG A 97 -10.45 -13.45 -15.58
CA ARG A 97 -10.50 -12.04 -15.18
C ARG A 97 -10.02 -11.07 -16.26
N MET A 98 -10.37 -9.79 -16.10
CA MET A 98 -9.92 -8.71 -16.97
C MET A 98 -8.62 -8.08 -16.44
N LEU A 99 -7.71 -7.78 -17.35
CA LEU A 99 -6.47 -7.06 -17.09
C LEU A 99 -6.49 -5.73 -17.85
N TYR A 100 -6.02 -4.67 -17.21
CA TYR A 100 -6.07 -3.31 -17.75
C TYR A 100 -4.67 -2.75 -17.96
N PRO A 101 -4.45 -1.98 -19.03
CA PRO A 101 -3.16 -1.34 -19.28
C PRO A 101 -2.85 -0.36 -18.14
N THR A 102 -1.77 -0.64 -17.41
CA THR A 102 -1.42 0.01 -16.15
C THR A 102 0.07 0.39 -16.15
N GLU A 103 0.38 1.61 -15.76
CA GLU A 103 1.77 2.06 -15.63
C GLU A 103 2.42 1.47 -14.38
N THR A 104 3.52 0.72 -14.54
CA THR A 104 4.26 0.07 -13.43
C THR A 104 5.58 0.75 -13.10
N ALA A 105 6.12 1.50 -14.05
CA ALA A 105 7.24 2.41 -13.91
C ALA A 105 7.10 3.49 -14.98
N GLN A 106 7.90 4.56 -14.92
CA GLN A 106 7.83 5.66 -15.88
C GLN A 106 7.81 5.17 -17.35
N GLY A 107 6.65 5.32 -18.01
CA GLY A 107 6.44 4.88 -19.40
C GLY A 107 6.33 3.37 -19.63
N LYS A 108 6.47 2.53 -18.59
CA LYS A 108 6.33 1.07 -18.68
C LYS A 108 4.88 0.67 -18.40
N ILE A 109 4.24 0.05 -19.38
CA ILE A 109 2.85 -0.44 -19.26
C ILE A 109 2.84 -1.97 -19.13
N GLU A 110 2.16 -2.46 -18.09
CA GLU A 110 1.83 -3.88 -17.90
C GLU A 110 0.31 -4.04 -17.78
N TYR A 111 -0.19 -5.25 -18.00
CA TYR A 111 -1.62 -5.56 -17.88
C TYR A 111 -1.86 -6.15 -16.50
N LEU A 112 -2.51 -5.38 -15.62
CA LEU A 112 -2.77 -5.76 -14.23
C LEU A 112 -4.28 -5.89 -13.96
N PRO A 113 -4.70 -6.78 -13.04
CA PRO A 113 -6.09 -6.88 -12.64
C PRO A 113 -6.52 -5.67 -11.81
N LEU A 114 -7.82 -5.46 -11.65
CA LEU A 114 -8.34 -4.57 -10.60
C LEU A 114 -8.11 -5.20 -9.22
N TRP A 115 -8.19 -4.40 -8.16
CA TRP A 115 -8.04 -4.88 -6.78
C TRP A 115 -8.94 -6.08 -6.46
N GLU A 116 -10.21 -6.01 -6.88
CA GLU A 116 -11.22 -7.05 -6.63
C GLU A 116 -10.87 -8.38 -7.31
N ASP A 117 -10.28 -8.31 -8.51
CA ASP A 117 -9.86 -9.48 -9.31
C ASP A 117 -8.43 -9.95 -8.99
N ALA A 118 -7.66 -9.16 -8.24
CA ALA A 118 -6.30 -9.47 -7.87
C ALA A 118 -6.25 -10.63 -6.87
N GLN A 119 -5.34 -11.58 -7.10
CA GLN A 119 -5.05 -12.65 -6.16
C GLN A 119 -4.41 -12.09 -4.90
N TYR A 120 -4.49 -12.84 -3.80
CA TYR A 120 -3.93 -12.41 -2.52
C TYR A 120 -2.43 -12.05 -2.60
N SER A 121 -1.64 -12.84 -3.31
CA SER A 121 -0.21 -12.58 -3.52
C SER A 121 0.05 -11.30 -4.34
N GLU A 122 -0.81 -10.99 -5.30
CA GLU A 122 -0.75 -9.77 -6.12
C GLU A 122 -1.13 -8.55 -5.28
N ARG A 123 -2.17 -8.65 -4.45
CA ARG A 123 -2.61 -7.58 -3.52
C ARG A 123 -1.50 -7.18 -2.54
N ILE A 124 -0.83 -8.16 -1.92
CA ILE A 124 0.30 -7.89 -1.00
C ILE A 124 1.44 -7.17 -1.71
N ARG A 125 1.71 -7.52 -2.98
CA ARG A 125 2.80 -6.94 -3.76
C ARG A 125 2.42 -5.62 -4.43
N GLY A 126 1.16 -5.19 -4.37
CA GLY A 126 0.69 -4.01 -5.09
C GLY A 126 0.57 -4.22 -6.60
N LEU A 127 0.49 -5.47 -7.07
CA LEU A 127 0.41 -5.84 -8.49
C LEU A 127 -1.04 -5.83 -8.99
N TYR A 128 -1.69 -4.69 -8.82
CA TYR A 128 -3.04 -4.41 -9.29
C TYR A 128 -3.14 -2.96 -9.75
N ALA A 129 -4.11 -2.67 -10.61
CA ALA A 129 -4.37 -1.34 -11.11
C ALA A 129 -5.05 -0.47 -10.05
N ALA A 130 -4.48 0.71 -9.81
CA ALA A 130 -5.06 1.75 -8.98
C ALA A 130 -5.41 2.97 -9.83
N PHE A 131 -6.52 3.62 -9.49
CA PHE A 131 -7.00 4.82 -10.17
C PHE A 131 -6.39 6.04 -9.52
N VAL A 132 -5.63 6.81 -10.29
CA VAL A 132 -4.94 7.99 -9.79
C VAL A 132 -5.02 9.13 -10.79
N PRO A 133 -4.79 10.38 -10.37
CA PRO A 133 -4.64 11.51 -11.29
C PRO A 133 -3.50 11.28 -12.28
N PRO A 134 -3.54 11.91 -13.46
CA PRO A 134 -2.43 11.89 -14.41
C PRO A 134 -1.17 12.53 -13.82
N ASP A 135 -1.34 13.57 -13.01
CA ASP A 135 -0.24 14.23 -12.30
C ASP A 135 0.26 13.37 -11.14
N SER A 136 1.31 13.80 -10.46
CA SER A 136 1.74 13.13 -9.24
C SER A 136 0.68 13.36 -8.14
N LEU A 137 0.46 12.38 -7.25
CA LEU A 137 -0.45 12.57 -6.10
C LEU A 137 -0.10 13.80 -5.24
N PRO A 138 1.18 14.09 -4.94
CA PRO A 138 1.57 15.31 -4.22
C PRO A 138 1.16 16.59 -4.94
N ASP A 139 1.46 16.70 -6.23
CA ASP A 139 1.12 17.92 -7.00
C ASP A 139 -0.39 18.09 -7.10
N PHE A 140 -1.12 16.98 -7.30
CA PHE A 140 -2.57 16.98 -7.35
C PHE A 140 -3.18 17.49 -6.03
N LEU A 141 -2.70 16.98 -4.90
CA LEU A 141 -3.17 17.40 -3.58
C LEU A 141 -2.77 18.84 -3.25
N ALA A 142 -1.53 19.25 -3.54
CA ALA A 142 -1.07 20.62 -3.31
C ALA A 142 -1.87 21.65 -4.13
N ASN A 143 -2.20 21.30 -5.38
CA ASN A 143 -3.07 22.14 -6.21
C ASN A 143 -4.48 22.24 -5.64
N ALA A 144 -5.04 21.13 -5.14
CA ALA A 144 -6.36 21.12 -4.51
C ALA A 144 -6.39 21.89 -3.18
N GLU A 145 -5.32 21.82 -2.37
CA GLU A 145 -5.16 22.63 -1.16
C GLU A 145 -5.10 24.12 -1.49
N THR A 146 -4.35 24.49 -2.54
CA THR A 146 -4.27 25.89 -3.00
C THR A 146 -5.62 26.43 -3.50
N GLN A 147 -6.53 25.55 -3.92
CA GLN A 147 -7.87 25.87 -4.38
C GLN A 147 -8.94 25.73 -3.28
N ASP A 148 -8.54 25.53 -2.02
CA ASP A 148 -9.42 25.30 -0.86
C ASP A 148 -10.41 24.13 -1.06
N GLN A 149 -10.05 23.13 -1.87
CA GLN A 149 -10.90 21.95 -2.13
C GLN A 149 -10.69 20.83 -1.12
N ILE A 150 -9.51 20.80 -0.51
CA ILE A 150 -9.12 19.86 0.53
C ILE A 150 -8.18 20.56 1.51
N ALA A 151 -8.14 20.10 2.75
CA ALA A 151 -7.17 20.57 3.72
C ALA A 151 -6.73 19.43 4.65
N ARG A 152 -5.46 19.42 5.03
CA ARG A 152 -5.00 18.63 6.17
C ARG A 152 -5.64 19.15 7.46
N GLN A 153 -6.22 18.23 8.24
CA GLN A 153 -6.86 18.54 9.52
C GLN A 153 -6.15 17.82 10.66
N ASN A 154 -6.27 18.39 11.86
CA ASN A 154 -5.79 17.76 13.08
C ASN A 154 -6.89 16.86 13.65
N PHE A 155 -6.61 15.57 13.72
CA PHE A 155 -7.50 14.57 14.30
C PHE A 155 -6.94 14.04 15.61
N GLU A 156 -7.83 13.80 16.57
CA GLU A 156 -7.47 13.10 17.80
C GLU A 156 -7.52 11.58 17.55
N SER A 157 -6.47 10.87 17.93
CA SER A 157 -6.41 9.41 17.86
C SER A 157 -5.94 8.81 19.18
N ASP A 158 -6.02 7.49 19.31
CA ASP A 158 -5.48 6.78 20.48
C ASP A 158 -3.96 6.90 20.62
N ARG A 159 -3.27 7.38 19.57
CA ARG A 159 -1.83 7.65 19.58
C ARG A 159 -1.49 9.14 19.69
N GLY A 160 -2.47 9.98 20.00
CA GLY A 160 -2.34 11.43 20.08
C GLY A 160 -2.84 12.12 18.83
N ASN A 161 -2.44 13.38 18.67
CA ASN A 161 -2.90 14.22 17.56
C ASN A 161 -2.16 13.86 16.27
N VAL A 162 -2.93 13.60 15.22
CA VAL A 162 -2.44 13.28 13.89
C VAL A 162 -2.96 14.29 12.89
N GLN A 163 -2.06 14.92 12.15
CA GLN A 163 -2.41 15.76 11.02
C GLN A 163 -2.45 14.91 9.75
N ALA A 164 -3.62 14.82 9.13
CA ALA A 164 -3.89 13.95 8.00
C ALA A 164 -5.01 14.52 7.11
N TYR A 165 -5.25 13.87 5.98
CA TYR A 165 -6.46 14.06 5.18
C TYR A 165 -7.51 13.03 5.59
N ALA A 166 -8.78 13.44 5.61
CA ALA A 166 -9.87 12.49 5.68
C ALA A 166 -9.94 11.69 4.37
N GLN A 167 -10.16 10.37 4.46
CA GLN A 167 -10.25 9.52 3.28
C GLN A 167 -11.43 9.92 2.38
N GLU A 168 -12.53 10.39 2.97
CA GLU A 168 -13.69 10.86 2.21
C GLU A 168 -13.36 12.08 1.35
N ASP A 169 -12.58 13.04 1.86
CA ASP A 169 -12.23 14.26 1.11
C ASP A 169 -11.35 13.93 -0.10
N ILE A 170 -10.37 13.02 0.06
CA ILE A 170 -9.56 12.55 -1.07
C ILE A 170 -10.42 11.82 -2.09
N SER A 171 -11.34 10.97 -1.63
CA SER A 171 -12.24 10.23 -2.51
C SER A 171 -13.09 11.22 -3.32
N ARG A 172 -13.71 12.20 -2.66
CA ARG A 172 -14.49 13.28 -3.29
C ARG A 172 -13.68 14.06 -4.32
N LEU A 173 -12.43 14.37 -4.01
CA LEU A 173 -11.53 15.08 -4.91
C LEU A 173 -11.23 14.27 -6.19
N LEU A 174 -11.01 12.96 -6.05
CA LEU A 174 -10.80 12.07 -7.20
C LEU A 174 -12.05 11.84 -8.04
N GLU A 175 -13.23 11.83 -7.42
CA GLU A 175 -14.50 11.79 -8.16
C GLU A 175 -14.65 13.00 -9.10
N GLN A 176 -14.25 14.17 -8.61
CA GLN A 176 -14.29 15.43 -9.35
C GLN A 176 -13.16 15.57 -10.37
N ALA A 177 -12.12 14.73 -10.30
CA ALA A 177 -11.01 14.80 -11.24
C ALA A 177 -11.49 14.59 -12.69
N PRO A 178 -11.05 15.43 -13.65
CA PRO A 178 -11.54 15.37 -15.03
C PRO A 178 -11.15 14.08 -15.74
N ARG A 179 -10.01 13.50 -15.34
CA ARG A 179 -9.55 12.20 -15.82
C ARG A 179 -8.73 11.51 -14.75
N LEU A 180 -8.80 10.19 -14.74
CA LEU A 180 -7.91 9.31 -13.99
C LEU A 180 -7.17 8.41 -14.98
N VAL A 181 -6.00 7.95 -14.55
CA VAL A 181 -5.16 6.96 -15.23
C VAL A 181 -4.94 5.76 -14.32
N LEU A 182 -4.50 4.64 -14.90
CA LEU A 182 -4.15 3.46 -14.14
C LEU A 182 -2.64 3.41 -13.90
N ARG A 183 -2.26 3.43 -12.62
CA ARG A 183 -0.90 3.13 -12.16
C ARG A 183 -0.95 1.92 -11.24
N SER A 184 0.12 1.15 -11.18
CA SER A 184 0.17 0.04 -10.23
C SER A 184 0.14 0.56 -8.81
N ALA A 185 -0.58 -0.12 -7.93
CA ALA A 185 -0.60 0.24 -6.52
C ALA A 185 0.80 0.20 -5.88
N GLN A 186 1.67 -0.68 -6.38
CA GLN A 186 3.08 -0.71 -6.00
C GLN A 186 3.77 0.61 -6.34
N LEU A 187 3.70 1.07 -7.60
CA LEU A 187 4.30 2.33 -8.04
C LEU A 187 3.80 3.51 -7.19
N VAL A 188 2.48 3.58 -6.98
CA VAL A 188 1.85 4.65 -6.18
C VAL A 188 2.36 4.62 -4.73
N SER A 189 2.38 3.44 -4.11
CA SER A 189 2.87 3.27 -2.73
C SER A 189 4.36 3.59 -2.59
N GLU A 190 5.18 3.18 -3.56
CA GLU A 190 6.62 3.41 -3.55
C GLU A 190 6.94 4.90 -3.70
N SER A 191 6.26 5.60 -4.62
CA SER A 191 6.36 7.06 -4.74
C SER A 191 5.92 7.75 -3.45
N ALA A 192 4.81 7.33 -2.85
CA ALA A 192 4.29 7.94 -1.63
C ALA A 192 5.22 7.77 -0.42
N ARG A 193 5.92 6.63 -0.31
CA ARG A 193 6.94 6.41 0.73
C ARG A 193 8.11 7.38 0.65
N GLN A 194 8.43 7.88 -0.55
CA GLN A 194 9.53 8.82 -0.77
C GLN A 194 9.14 10.27 -0.45
N ILE A 195 7.85 10.54 -0.18
CA ILE A 195 7.28 11.88 -0.08
C ILE A 195 6.62 12.03 1.29
N PRO A 196 7.36 12.52 2.30
CA PRO A 196 6.84 12.70 3.67
C PRO A 196 5.59 13.59 3.73
N GLU A 197 5.42 14.50 2.77
CA GLU A 197 4.29 15.42 2.64
C GLU A 197 2.98 14.72 2.27
N LEU A 198 2.99 13.44 1.92
CA LEU A 198 1.77 12.64 1.78
C LEU A 198 1.39 11.93 3.07
N GLN A 199 2.36 11.68 3.94
CA GLN A 199 2.18 10.86 5.13
C GLN A 199 1.50 11.62 6.27
N GLN A 200 0.95 10.86 7.21
CA GLN A 200 0.40 11.38 8.45
C GLN A 200 1.49 11.99 9.33
N GLN A 201 1.23 13.16 9.88
CA GLN A 201 2.17 13.86 10.76
C GLN A 201 1.70 13.75 12.20
N PHE A 202 2.48 13.05 13.03
CA PHE A 202 2.16 12.86 14.43
C PHE A 202 2.78 13.99 15.25
N SER A 203 1.93 14.75 15.95
CA SER A 203 2.40 15.68 16.96
C SER A 203 2.59 14.88 18.25
N HIS A 204 3.84 14.69 18.68
CA HIS A 204 4.11 14.17 20.01
C HIS A 204 3.54 15.16 21.03
N LEU A 205 2.38 14.86 21.59
CA LEU A 205 1.99 15.41 22.89
C LEU A 205 3.14 15.03 23.82
N ALA A 206 3.91 16.04 24.25
CA ALA A 206 4.99 15.89 25.20
C ALA A 206 4.48 14.97 26.32
N ALA A 207 5.06 13.77 26.43
CA ALA A 207 4.73 12.84 27.48
C ALA A 207 4.80 13.62 28.79
N GLY A 208 3.65 13.75 29.45
CA GLY A 208 3.52 14.52 30.67
C GLY A 208 4.66 14.11 31.60
N SER A 209 5.59 15.04 31.81
CA SER A 209 6.62 14.93 32.81
C SER A 209 5.90 14.93 34.16
N HIS A 210 5.46 13.74 34.59
CA HIS A 210 5.13 13.47 35.98
C HIS A 210 6.44 13.54 36.77
N ARG A 211 6.93 14.77 36.98
CA ARG A 211 7.78 15.05 38.12
C ARG A 211 6.92 14.81 39.35
N LYS A 212 7.10 13.65 39.97
CA LYS A 212 6.69 13.47 41.37
C LYS A 212 7.33 14.61 42.17
N PRO A 213 6.57 15.34 43.02
CA PRO A 213 7.20 16.20 44.00
C PRO A 213 8.08 15.31 44.89
N GLN A 214 9.38 15.64 44.99
CA GLN A 214 10.23 15.04 46.01
C GLN A 214 9.84 15.61 47.38
N PRO A 215 9.80 14.76 48.42
CA PRO A 215 9.49 15.18 49.80
C PRO A 215 10.59 16.05 50.41
#